data_AF-A0A6B2C9L1-F1
#
_entry.id   AF-A0A6B2C9L1-F1
#
_cell.length_a   1.000
_cell.length_b   1.000
_cell.length_c   1.000
_cell.angle_alpha   90.00
_cell.angle_beta   90.00
_cell.angle_gamma   90.00
#
_symmetry.space_group_name_H-M   'P 1'
#
loop_
_entity.id
_entity.type
_entity.pdbx_description
1 polymer ?
#
loop_
_entity_poly.entity_id
_entity_poly.type
_entity_poly.pdbx_seq_one_letter_code
_entity_poly.pdbx_strand_id
1 'polypeptide(L)'
;MRSLTLIIIIILILIIGLATAFLLIRNMSSQTTTPSSGSWSYPPNNIPNGVYMWSWDKEIFERVNVSGGNPYVPKEDGYYLYYFHNNQCPHCQSFEPKLISFLKDPQNTRDIKDKIKIILVVCNWFTIDCADSTAKATYAWYNVMSSPTFLLIEVKNGVVVKNIDISSLYVSLVDQGKIPQGEFDPRYVFLLVKSNIS
;
A
#
# COMPACT_ATOMS: atom_id res chain seq x y z
N MET A 1 -45.87 -16.04 -50.32
CA MET A 1 -46.05 -15.98 -48.85
C MET A 1 -45.05 -16.81 -48.05
N ARG A 2 -44.69 -18.05 -48.43
CA ARG A 2 -43.73 -18.90 -47.66
C ARG A 2 -42.29 -18.38 -47.57
N SER A 3 -41.79 -17.67 -48.59
CA SER A 3 -40.41 -17.16 -48.63
C SER A 3 -40.17 -15.98 -47.67
N LEU A 4 -41.15 -15.08 -47.53
CA LEU A 4 -41.04 -13.94 -46.62
C LEU A 4 -41.02 -14.39 -45.14
N THR A 5 -41.83 -15.39 -44.79
CA THR A 5 -41.86 -15.98 -43.45
C THR A 5 -40.52 -16.64 -43.11
N LEU A 6 -39.88 -17.33 -44.07
CA LEU A 6 -38.57 -17.95 -43.87
C LEU A 6 -37.47 -16.91 -43.63
N ILE A 7 -37.49 -15.81 -44.38
CA ILE A 7 -36.52 -14.71 -44.23
C ILE A 7 -36.67 -14.03 -42.86
N ILE A 8 -37.91 -13.80 -42.41
CA ILE A 8 -38.19 -13.21 -41.09
C ILE A 8 -37.67 -14.12 -39.95
N ILE A 9 -37.84 -15.44 -40.07
CA ILE A 9 -37.34 -16.39 -39.07
C ILE A 9 -35.80 -16.37 -39.00
N ILE A 10 -35.11 -16.32 -40.15
CA ILE A 10 -33.64 -16.27 -40.19
C ILE A 10 -33.13 -14.98 -39.54
N ILE A 11 -33.77 -13.83 -39.82
CA ILE A 11 -33.40 -12.55 -39.22
C ILE A 11 -33.60 -12.58 -37.70
N LEU A 12 -34.71 -13.16 -37.20
CA LEU A 12 -34.96 -13.29 -35.77
C LEU A 12 -33.89 -14.16 -35.07
N ILE A 13 -33.47 -15.27 -35.69
CA ILE A 13 -32.42 -16.14 -35.14
C ILE A 13 -31.08 -15.39 -35.06
N LEU A 14 -30.73 -14.60 -36.08
CA LEU A 14 -29.50 -13.81 -36.09
C LEU A 14 -29.50 -12.71 -35.02
N ILE A 15 -30.63 -12.02 -34.83
CA ILE A 15 -30.76 -10.98 -33.80
C ILE A 15 -30.64 -11.60 -32.40
N ILE A 16 -31.28 -12.74 -32.15
CA ILE A 16 -31.18 -13.45 -30.87
C ILE A 16 -29.73 -13.92 -30.62
N GLY A 17 -29.07 -14.48 -31.63
CA GLY A 17 -27.66 -14.89 -31.54
C GLY A 17 -26.69 -13.74 -31.25
N LEU A 18 -26.90 -12.58 -31.88
CA LEU A 18 -26.10 -11.38 -31.62
C LEU A 18 -26.35 -10.81 -30.22
N ALA A 19 -27.60 -10.81 -29.75
CA ALA A 19 -27.96 -10.36 -28.41
C ALA A 19 -27.37 -11.26 -27.32
N THR A 20 -27.39 -12.59 -27.49
CA THR A 20 -26.79 -13.52 -26.53
C THR A 20 -25.27 -13.42 -26.53
N ALA A 21 -24.63 -13.28 -27.70
CA ALA A 21 -23.18 -13.04 -27.79
C ALA A 21 -22.77 -11.72 -27.11
N PHE A 22 -23.54 -10.63 -27.32
CA PHE A 22 -23.28 -9.34 -26.67
C PHE A 22 -23.43 -9.42 -25.14
N LEU A 23 -24.45 -10.14 -24.64
CA LEU A 23 -24.65 -10.37 -23.20
C LEU A 23 -23.51 -11.22 -22.59
N LEU A 24 -23.03 -12.24 -23.30
CA LEU A 24 -21.89 -13.06 -22.85
C LEU A 24 -20.59 -12.25 -22.81
N ILE A 25 -20.34 -11.39 -23.81
CA ILE A 25 -19.15 -10.51 -23.84
C ILE A 25 -19.20 -9.46 -22.71
N ARG A 26 -20.38 -8.91 -22.40
CA ARG A 26 -20.56 -8.03 -21.22
C ARG A 26 -20.31 -8.76 -19.90
N ASN A 27 -20.74 -10.01 -19.80
CA ASN A 27 -20.54 -10.80 -18.58
C ASN A 27 -19.07 -11.19 -18.38
N MET A 28 -18.30 -11.37 -19.47
CA MET A 28 -16.85 -11.65 -19.40
C MET A 28 -15.98 -10.41 -19.12
N SER A 29 -16.46 -9.20 -19.46
CA SER A 29 -15.69 -7.95 -19.28
C SER A 29 -15.78 -7.35 -17.86
N SER A 30 -16.54 -7.97 -16.96
CA SER A 30 -16.69 -7.52 -15.57
C SER A 30 -15.79 -8.26 -14.57
N GLN A 31 -14.87 -9.12 -15.04
CA GLN A 31 -13.79 -9.63 -14.20
C GLN A 31 -12.64 -8.63 -14.15
N THR A 32 -12.90 -7.44 -13.62
CA THR A 32 -11.85 -6.73 -12.89
C THR A 32 -11.71 -7.50 -11.58
N THR A 33 -10.67 -8.31 -11.50
CA THR A 33 -10.30 -9.04 -10.29
C THR A 33 -10.04 -8.04 -9.17
N THR A 34 -11.08 -7.68 -8.41
CA THR A 34 -10.90 -7.16 -7.06
C THR A 34 -10.21 -8.27 -6.27
N PRO A 35 -8.95 -8.10 -5.83
CA PRO A 35 -8.30 -9.14 -5.05
C PRO A 35 -9.05 -9.28 -3.74
N SER A 36 -9.51 -10.50 -3.49
CA SER A 36 -10.10 -10.89 -2.21
C SER A 36 -9.12 -10.59 -1.08
N SER A 37 -9.68 -10.18 0.05
CA SER A 37 -9.03 -9.92 1.34
C SER A 37 -8.42 -11.20 1.94
N GLY A 38 -7.44 -11.79 1.26
CA GLY A 38 -6.61 -12.88 1.75
C GLY A 38 -5.38 -12.33 2.46
N SER A 39 -5.00 -12.98 3.55
CA SER A 39 -3.71 -12.79 4.21
C SER A 39 -2.59 -13.11 3.22
N TRP A 40 -1.78 -12.12 2.84
CA TRP A 40 -0.73 -12.31 1.85
C TRP A 40 0.65 -12.41 2.50
N SER A 41 1.29 -13.57 2.31
CA SER A 41 2.73 -13.74 2.46
C SER A 41 3.36 -13.58 1.08
N TYR A 42 3.70 -12.35 0.67
CA TYR A 42 4.41 -12.14 -0.60
C TYR A 42 5.88 -12.52 -0.44
N PRO A 43 6.54 -13.07 -1.48
CA PRO A 43 8.00 -13.05 -1.50
C PRO A 43 8.46 -11.59 -1.39
N PRO A 44 9.55 -11.30 -0.65
CA PRO A 44 9.95 -9.92 -0.29
C PRO A 44 10.21 -8.96 -1.47
N ASN A 45 10.20 -9.47 -2.71
CA ASN A 45 10.53 -8.72 -3.92
C ASN A 45 9.31 -8.45 -4.82
N ASN A 46 8.09 -8.78 -4.40
CA ASN A 46 6.90 -8.59 -5.24
C ASN A 46 5.62 -8.37 -4.41
N ILE A 47 5.64 -7.33 -3.57
CA ILE A 47 4.45 -6.87 -2.88
C ILE A 47 3.59 -6.11 -3.91
N PRO A 48 2.29 -6.38 -4.08
CA PRO A 48 1.50 -5.62 -5.04
C PRO A 48 1.51 -4.13 -4.71
N ASN A 49 1.43 -3.31 -5.74
CA ASN A 49 1.30 -1.88 -5.56
C ASN A 49 0.02 -1.58 -4.78
N GLY A 50 0.10 -0.68 -3.81
CA GLY A 50 -1.01 -0.39 -2.93
C GLY A 50 -0.63 0.34 -1.65
N VAL A 51 -1.64 0.71 -0.89
CA VAL A 51 -1.49 1.21 0.49
C VAL A 51 -2.04 0.15 1.42
N TYR A 52 -1.28 -0.15 2.47
CA TYR A 52 -1.59 -1.17 3.44
C TYR A 52 -1.44 -0.63 4.86
N MET A 53 -2.18 -1.20 5.80
CA MET A 53 -2.06 -0.91 7.22
C MET A 53 -1.74 -2.18 7.98
N TRP A 54 -0.78 -2.12 8.90
CA TRP A 54 -0.45 -3.25 9.76
C TRP A 54 -1.62 -3.57 10.69
N SER A 55 -2.05 -4.83 10.66
CA SER A 55 -3.08 -5.38 11.53
C SER A 55 -2.39 -6.08 12.69
N TRP A 56 -2.45 -5.45 13.86
CA TRP A 56 -1.82 -5.96 15.07
C TRP A 56 -2.38 -7.30 15.56
N ASP A 57 -3.64 -7.60 15.24
CA ASP A 57 -4.30 -8.85 15.65
C ASP A 57 -4.00 -10.00 14.68
N LYS A 58 -3.86 -9.69 13.39
CA LYS A 58 -3.61 -10.68 12.33
C LYS A 58 -2.13 -10.82 11.97
N GLU A 59 -1.30 -9.91 12.45
CA GLU A 59 0.14 -9.79 12.17
C GLU A 59 0.47 -9.77 10.67
N ILE A 60 -0.33 -9.01 9.91
CA ILE A 60 -0.19 -8.83 8.47
C ILE A 60 -0.51 -7.40 8.05
N PHE A 61 -0.02 -7.00 6.87
CA PHE A 61 -0.43 -5.77 6.20
C PHE A 61 -1.74 -5.99 5.44
N GLU A 62 -2.80 -5.30 5.85
CA GLU A 62 -4.11 -5.34 5.20
C GLU A 62 -4.27 -4.15 4.25
N ARG A 63 -4.78 -4.40 3.03
CA ARG A 63 -4.94 -3.36 2.01
C ARG A 63 -5.97 -2.32 2.46
N VAL A 64 -5.61 -1.05 2.37
CA VAL A 64 -6.50 0.07 2.63
C VAL A 64 -7.30 0.39 1.38
N ASN A 65 -8.63 0.46 1.51
CA ASN A 65 -9.51 0.84 0.42
C ASN A 65 -9.69 2.37 0.39
N VAL A 66 -8.98 3.03 -0.52
CA VAL A 66 -9.18 4.45 -0.82
C VAL A 66 -9.89 4.57 -2.17
N SER A 67 -11.01 5.28 -2.20
CA SER A 67 -11.79 5.48 -3.42
C SER A 67 -11.17 6.56 -4.32
N GLY A 68 -11.28 6.35 -5.63
CA GLY A 68 -11.00 7.36 -6.65
C GLY A 68 -9.53 7.66 -6.92
N GLY A 69 -8.58 6.84 -6.44
CA GLY A 69 -7.15 7.07 -6.66
C GLY A 69 -6.57 8.28 -5.93
N ASN A 70 -7.27 8.77 -4.91
CA ASN A 70 -6.79 9.85 -4.04
C ASN A 70 -5.61 9.38 -3.17
N PRO A 71 -4.69 10.28 -2.75
CA PRO A 71 -3.65 9.91 -1.80
C PRO A 71 -4.26 9.44 -0.48
N TYR A 72 -3.62 8.48 0.17
CA TYR A 72 -3.97 8.10 1.53
C TYR A 72 -3.41 9.15 2.51
N VAL A 73 -4.31 9.97 3.05
CA VAL A 73 -4.02 10.96 4.08
C VAL A 73 -4.84 10.61 5.31
N PRO A 74 -4.21 10.42 6.49
CA PRO A 74 -4.92 9.97 7.67
C PRO A 74 -5.82 11.09 8.20
N LYS A 75 -7.02 10.72 8.67
CA LYS A 75 -8.03 11.66 9.19
C LYS A 75 -8.43 11.38 10.64
N GLU A 76 -8.10 10.20 11.16
CA GLU A 76 -8.35 9.88 12.55
C GLU A 76 -7.14 10.31 13.37
N ASP A 77 -7.41 10.86 14.55
CA ASP A 77 -6.38 11.31 15.48
C ASP A 77 -5.42 10.18 15.87
N GLY A 78 -4.16 10.55 16.11
CA GLY A 78 -3.09 9.64 16.50
C GLY A 78 -1.85 9.74 15.61
N TYR A 79 -0.93 8.81 15.83
CA TYR A 79 0.34 8.74 15.11
C TYR A 79 0.31 7.69 14.02
N TYR A 80 0.89 8.02 12.86
CA TYR A 80 1.02 7.15 11.71
C TYR A 80 2.48 7.08 11.29
N LEU A 81 3.05 5.88 11.26
CA LEU A 81 4.35 5.63 10.68
C LEU A 81 4.16 5.12 9.25
N TYR A 82 4.45 5.98 8.28
CA TYR A 82 4.47 5.59 6.87
C TYR A 82 5.82 4.97 6.54
N TYR A 83 5.80 3.86 5.82
CA TYR A 83 6.93 3.23 5.18
C TYR A 83 6.69 3.19 3.67
N PHE A 84 7.49 3.94 2.92
CA PHE A 84 7.49 3.93 1.46
C PHE A 84 8.48 2.88 0.94
N HIS A 85 7.92 1.82 0.37
CA HIS A 85 8.63 0.67 -0.18
C HIS A 85 8.55 0.69 -1.71
N ASN A 86 9.68 0.39 -2.36
CA ASN A 86 9.74 0.13 -3.79
C ASN A 86 10.17 -1.32 -4.04
N ASN A 87 9.40 -2.09 -4.81
CA ASN A 87 9.74 -3.49 -5.08
C ASN A 87 11.09 -3.64 -5.80
N GLN A 88 11.53 -2.64 -6.57
CA GLN A 88 12.81 -2.66 -7.28
C GLN A 88 13.98 -2.08 -6.45
N CYS A 89 13.75 -1.69 -5.19
CA CYS A 89 14.76 -1.12 -4.30
C CYS A 89 15.43 -2.24 -3.45
N PRO A 90 16.73 -2.54 -3.64
CA PRO A 90 17.40 -3.61 -2.90
C PRO A 90 17.41 -3.43 -1.38
N HIS A 91 17.60 -2.19 -0.91
CA HIS A 91 17.53 -1.88 0.52
C HIS A 91 16.12 -2.09 1.10
N CYS A 92 15.08 -1.86 0.31
CA CYS A 92 13.69 -2.05 0.70
C CYS A 92 13.35 -3.55 0.82
N GLN A 93 13.83 -4.36 -0.15
CA GLN A 93 13.71 -5.82 -0.14
C GLN A 93 14.40 -6.45 1.07
N SER A 94 15.56 -5.93 1.48
CA SER A 94 16.29 -6.42 2.65
C SER A 94 15.69 -5.95 3.97
N PHE A 95 15.13 -4.74 4.01
CA PHE A 95 14.55 -4.18 5.22
C PHE A 95 13.18 -4.77 5.56
N GLU A 96 12.32 -5.01 4.57
CA GLU A 96 10.92 -5.41 4.81
C GLU A 96 10.77 -6.69 5.65
N PRO A 97 11.54 -7.77 5.42
CA PRO A 97 11.47 -8.96 6.27
C PRO A 97 11.87 -8.68 7.72
N LYS A 98 12.85 -7.78 7.92
CA LYS A 98 13.30 -7.37 9.26
C LYS A 98 12.21 -6.56 9.95
N LEU A 99 11.53 -5.67 9.22
CA LEU A 99 10.39 -4.93 9.74
C LEU A 99 9.28 -5.88 10.18
N ILE A 100 8.88 -6.84 9.33
CA ILE A 100 7.85 -7.82 9.69
C ILE A 100 8.26 -8.60 10.93
N SER A 101 9.50 -9.10 10.98
CA SER A 101 10.01 -9.82 12.16
C SER A 101 10.00 -8.94 13.42
N PHE A 102 10.36 -7.66 13.29
CA PHE A 102 10.33 -6.71 14.40
C PHE A 102 8.90 -6.48 14.90
N LEU A 103 7.92 -6.34 13.99
CA LEU A 103 6.52 -6.10 14.32
C LEU A 103 5.80 -7.31 14.93
N LYS A 104 6.25 -8.52 14.58
CA LYS A 104 5.71 -9.77 15.15
C LYS A 104 6.26 -10.09 16.54
N ASP A 105 7.35 -9.47 16.95
CA ASP A 105 7.92 -9.69 18.28
C ASP A 105 7.22 -8.81 19.33
N PRO A 106 6.50 -9.39 20.31
CA PRO A 106 5.82 -8.62 21.35
C PRO A 106 6.75 -7.79 22.22
N GLN A 107 8.02 -8.19 22.37
CA GLN A 107 9.00 -7.43 23.16
C GLN A 107 9.37 -6.12 22.47
N ASN A 108 9.43 -6.12 21.14
CA ASN A 108 9.73 -4.93 20.35
C ASN A 108 8.55 -3.96 20.26
N THR A 109 7.32 -4.48 20.36
CA THR A 109 6.10 -3.73 20.01
C THR A 109 5.23 -3.33 21.19
N ARG A 110 5.48 -3.86 22.40
CA ARG A 110 4.72 -3.57 23.62
C ARG A 110 4.42 -2.07 23.81
N ASP A 111 5.41 -1.20 23.60
CA ASP A 111 5.29 0.23 23.90
C ASP A 111 4.70 1.07 22.77
N ILE A 112 4.45 0.47 21.60
CA ILE A 112 4.02 1.17 20.38
C ILE A 112 2.71 0.65 19.80
N LYS A 113 2.32 -0.60 20.09
CA LYS A 113 1.15 -1.28 19.51
C LYS A 113 -0.12 -0.42 19.51
N ASP A 114 -0.40 0.20 20.65
CA ASP A 114 -1.63 1.01 20.85
C ASP A 114 -1.42 2.51 20.60
N LYS A 115 -0.20 2.92 20.20
CA LYS A 115 0.17 4.33 20.02
C LYS A 115 0.32 4.75 18.56
N ILE A 116 0.64 3.81 17.67
CA ILE A 116 0.94 4.11 16.27
C ILE A 116 0.17 3.17 15.33
N LYS A 117 -0.27 3.73 14.20
CA LYS A 117 -0.72 2.97 13.03
C LYS A 117 0.41 2.90 12.01
N ILE A 118 0.73 1.72 11.50
CA ILE A 118 1.84 1.54 10.56
C ILE A 118 1.25 1.38 9.16
N ILE A 119 1.67 2.26 8.27
CA ILE A 119 1.18 2.35 6.89
C ILE A 119 2.32 1.94 5.96
N LEU A 120 2.10 0.95 5.12
CA LEU A 120 3.03 0.54 4.07
C LEU A 120 2.50 1.05 2.72
N VAL A 121 3.30 1.81 2.00
CA VAL A 121 2.98 2.32 0.67
C VAL A 121 3.92 1.68 -0.34
N VAL A 122 3.37 0.93 -1.29
CA VAL A 122 4.12 0.08 -2.21
C VAL A 122 3.92 0.56 -3.65
N CYS A 123 5.03 0.82 -4.33
CA CYS A 123 5.12 0.94 -5.77
C CYS A 123 6.26 0.03 -6.29
N ASN A 124 6.39 -0.15 -7.60
CA ASN A 124 7.59 -0.82 -8.14
C ASN A 124 8.78 0.14 -8.14
N TRP A 125 8.55 1.36 -8.62
CA TRP A 125 9.53 2.44 -8.67
C TRP A 125 8.87 3.83 -8.60
N PHE A 126 8.63 4.31 -7.38
CA PHE A 126 8.07 5.63 -7.06
C PHE A 126 6.78 5.91 -7.85
N THR A 127 6.61 7.14 -8.34
CA THR A 127 5.46 7.54 -9.17
C THR A 127 5.62 7.11 -10.65
N ILE A 128 6.81 6.66 -11.05
CA ILE A 128 7.16 6.34 -12.44
C ILE A 128 6.60 4.98 -12.83
N ASP A 129 6.84 3.95 -12.01
CA ASP A 129 6.30 2.60 -12.18
C ASP A 129 5.45 2.23 -10.96
N CYS A 130 4.15 2.53 -11.05
CA CYS A 130 3.19 2.18 -10.01
C CYS A 130 1.81 1.97 -10.60
N ALA A 131 1.34 0.72 -10.53
CA ALA A 131 0.05 0.30 -11.07
C ALA A 131 -1.14 0.74 -10.20
N ASP A 132 -0.92 0.99 -8.91
CA ASP A 132 -1.95 1.44 -7.98
C ASP A 132 -1.98 2.97 -7.92
N SER A 133 -3.12 3.56 -8.30
CA SER A 133 -3.28 5.01 -8.38
C SER A 133 -3.25 5.69 -7.01
N THR A 134 -3.79 5.05 -5.97
CA THR A 134 -3.75 5.55 -4.59
C THR A 134 -2.32 5.57 -4.07
N ALA A 135 -1.55 4.49 -4.25
CA ALA A 135 -0.15 4.43 -3.84
C ALA A 135 0.69 5.48 -4.57
N LYS A 136 0.51 5.59 -5.90
CA LYS A 136 1.17 6.62 -6.73
C LYS A 136 0.84 8.04 -6.25
N ALA A 137 -0.43 8.33 -6.00
CA ALA A 137 -0.87 9.62 -5.48
C ALA A 137 -0.29 9.89 -4.08
N THR A 138 -0.19 8.86 -3.24
CA THR A 138 0.40 8.96 -1.88
C THR A 138 1.90 9.29 -1.96
N TYR A 139 2.66 8.61 -2.82
CA TYR A 139 4.06 8.96 -3.10
C TYR A 139 4.22 10.43 -3.53
N ALA A 140 3.36 10.89 -4.46
CA ALA A 140 3.38 12.27 -4.94
C ALA A 140 3.01 13.28 -3.85
N TRP A 141 1.97 13.00 -3.07
CA TRP A 141 1.47 13.88 -2.01
C TRP A 141 2.53 14.17 -0.95
N TYR A 142 3.28 13.14 -0.55
CA TYR A 142 4.35 13.27 0.44
C TYR A 142 5.72 13.59 -0.18
N ASN A 143 5.78 13.82 -1.51
CA ASN A 143 7.00 14.15 -2.24
C ASN A 143 8.17 13.19 -1.97
N VAL A 144 7.87 11.88 -1.93
CA VAL A 144 8.88 10.85 -1.63
C VAL A 144 9.68 10.51 -2.89
N MET A 145 10.97 10.84 -2.88
CA MET A 145 11.89 10.71 -4.01
C MET A 145 13.04 9.71 -3.77
N SER A 146 13.11 9.13 -2.57
CA SER A 146 14.08 8.10 -2.19
C SER A 146 13.37 7.00 -1.39
N SER A 147 13.97 5.81 -1.35
CA SER A 147 13.43 4.67 -0.60
C SER A 147 14.56 3.77 -0.09
N PRO A 148 14.43 3.15 1.10
CA PRO A 148 13.27 3.20 1.98
C PRO A 148 13.11 4.58 2.66
N THR A 149 11.86 5.07 2.73
CA THR A 149 11.53 6.33 3.41
C THR A 149 10.51 6.11 4.51
N PHE A 150 10.77 6.69 5.69
CA PHE A 150 9.87 6.64 6.84
C PHE A 150 9.39 8.04 7.22
N LEU A 151 8.08 8.24 7.27
CA LEU A 151 7.48 9.49 7.76
C LEU A 151 6.66 9.20 9.01
N LEU A 152 6.90 9.96 10.08
CA LEU A 152 6.06 9.97 11.26
C LEU A 152 5.10 11.15 11.19
N ILE A 153 3.81 10.84 11.12
CA ILE A 153 2.72 11.80 10.98
C ILE A 153 1.88 11.81 12.25
N GLU A 154 1.56 12.99 12.77
CA GLU A 154 0.60 13.18 13.87
C GLU A 154 -0.65 13.87 13.34
N VAL A 155 -1.82 13.30 13.65
CA VAL A 155 -3.12 13.87 13.33
C VAL A 155 -3.82 14.31 14.61
N LYS A 156 -4.34 15.53 14.62
CA LYS A 156 -5.20 16.07 15.69
C LYS A 156 -6.40 16.77 15.09
N ASN A 157 -7.59 16.46 15.58
CA ASN A 157 -8.87 16.94 15.05
C ASN A 157 -8.98 16.77 13.53
N GLY A 158 -8.48 15.63 13.01
CA GLY A 158 -8.49 15.31 11.59
C GLY A 158 -7.54 16.12 10.69
N VAL A 159 -6.61 16.87 11.28
CA VAL A 159 -5.60 17.65 10.56
C VAL A 159 -4.20 17.12 10.90
N VAL A 160 -3.34 17.03 9.89
CA VAL A 160 -1.91 16.72 10.10
C VAL A 160 -1.25 17.92 10.80
N VAL A 161 -0.79 17.70 12.03
CA VAL A 161 -0.11 18.73 12.84
C VAL A 161 1.40 18.53 12.94
N LYS A 162 1.90 17.35 12.56
CA LYS A 162 3.31 16.99 12.57
C LYS A 162 3.62 16.05 11.42
N ASN A 163 4.74 16.26 10.73
CA ASN A 163 5.27 15.38 9.69
C ASN A 163 6.80 15.38 9.82
N ILE A 164 7.37 14.29 10.33
CA ILE A 164 8.82 14.12 10.51
C ILE A 164 9.33 13.08 9.52
N ASP A 165 10.38 13.44 8.79
CA ASP A 165 11.18 12.49 8.03
C ASP A 165 12.14 11.72 8.96
N ILE A 166 11.73 10.51 9.35
CA ILE A 166 12.50 9.61 10.21
C ILE A 166 13.73 9.07 9.46
N SER A 167 13.65 8.90 8.14
CA SER A 167 14.81 8.45 7.34
C SER A 167 15.92 9.48 7.35
N SER A 168 15.60 10.75 7.14
CA SER A 168 16.59 11.84 7.22
C SER A 168 17.20 11.95 8.62
N LEU A 169 16.40 11.79 9.68
CA LEU A 169 16.91 11.77 11.06
C LEU A 169 17.84 10.57 11.31
N TYR A 170 17.47 9.39 10.82
CA TYR A 170 18.31 8.19 10.92
C TYR A 170 19.68 8.41 10.26
N VAL A 171 19.69 8.88 8.99
CA VAL A 171 20.95 9.14 8.25
C VAL A 171 21.81 10.16 8.99
N SER A 172 21.22 11.26 9.46
CA SER A 172 21.97 12.25 10.24
C SER A 172 22.61 11.69 11.51
N LEU A 173 21.99 10.70 12.16
CA LEU A 173 22.54 10.08 13.37
C LEU A 173 23.61 9.03 13.06
N VAL A 174 23.50 8.35 11.91
CA VAL A 174 24.55 7.49 11.36
C VAL A 174 25.80 8.32 11.05
N ASP A 175 25.65 9.46 10.38
CA ASP A 175 26.75 10.37 10.05
C ASP A 175 27.44 10.96 11.29
N GLN A 176 26.68 11.14 12.38
CA GLN A 176 27.21 11.57 13.68
C GLN A 176 27.84 10.42 14.49
N GLY A 177 27.83 9.19 13.99
CA GLY A 177 28.31 8.01 14.71
C GLY A 177 27.46 7.60 15.91
N LYS A 178 26.22 8.09 16.01
CA LYS A 178 25.26 7.76 17.08
C LYS A 178 24.48 6.49 16.78
N ILE A 179 24.35 6.13 15.51
CA ILE A 179 23.86 4.83 15.04
C ILE A 179 25.02 4.14 14.31
N PRO A 180 25.26 2.84 14.53
CA PRO A 180 26.29 2.11 13.81
C PRO A 180 26.11 2.24 12.29
N GLN A 181 27.23 2.40 11.59
CA GLN A 181 27.26 2.27 10.13
C GLN A 181 26.80 0.86 9.75
N GLY A 182 25.99 0.76 8.71
CA GLY A 182 25.49 -0.53 8.26
C GLY A 182 24.11 -0.44 7.63
N GLU A 183 23.45 -1.58 7.56
CA GLU A 183 22.14 -1.68 6.97
C GLU A 183 21.06 -1.07 7.87
N PHE A 184 20.02 -0.53 7.23
CA PHE A 184 18.85 0.02 7.90
C PHE A 184 18.22 -1.04 8.82
N ASP A 185 18.06 -0.71 10.11
CA ASP A 185 17.57 -1.64 11.14
C ASP A 185 16.29 -1.08 11.80
N PRO A 186 15.19 -1.85 11.84
CA PRO A 186 13.93 -1.40 12.44
C PRO A 186 14.09 -0.89 13.86
N ARG A 187 14.99 -1.46 14.67
CA ARG A 187 15.18 -1.06 16.07
C ARG A 187 15.46 0.42 16.21
N TYR A 188 16.32 0.98 15.36
CA TYR A 188 16.64 2.39 15.38
C TYR A 188 15.50 3.25 14.84
N VAL A 189 14.80 2.81 13.79
CA VAL A 189 13.59 3.50 13.29
C VAL A 189 12.58 3.66 14.42
N PHE A 190 12.28 2.58 15.13
CA PHE A 190 11.30 2.61 16.22
C PHE A 190 11.82 3.32 17.48
N LEU A 191 13.13 3.40 17.71
CA LEU A 191 13.69 4.29 18.75
C LEU A 191 13.42 5.77 18.42
N LEU A 192 13.60 6.17 17.16
CA LEU A 192 13.32 7.54 16.70
C LEU A 192 11.82 7.85 16.72
N VAL A 193 10.97 6.88 16.38
CA VAL A 193 9.52 7.05 16.51
C VAL A 193 9.14 7.25 17.97
N LYS A 194 9.65 6.40 18.88
CA LYS A 194 9.37 6.51 20.32
C LYS A 194 9.81 7.85 20.92
N SER A 195 10.92 8.43 20.46
CA SER A 195 11.37 9.74 20.94
C SER A 195 10.55 10.92 20.41
N ASN A 196 9.65 10.68 19.44
CA ASN A 196 8.87 11.71 18.76
C ASN A 196 7.35 11.58 18.94
N ILE A 197 6.90 10.60 19.70
CA ILE A 197 5.49 10.47 20.11
C ILE A 197 5.36 10.86 21.59
N SER A 198 4.30 11.57 21.95
CA SER A 198 4.00 11.99 23.34
C SER A 198 3.23 10.94 24.12
#